data_AF-A0A1M3L2J9-F1
#
_entry.id   AF-A0A1M3L2J9-F1
#
_cell.length_a   1.000
_cell.length_b   1.000
_cell.length_c   1.000
_cell.angle_alpha   90.00
_cell.angle_beta   90.00
_cell.angle_gamma   90.00
#
_symmetry.space_group_name_H-M   'P 1'
#
loop_
_entity.id
_entity.type
_entity.pdbx_description
1 polymer ?
#
loop_
_entity_poly.entity_id
_entity_poly.type
_entity_poly.pdbx_seq_one_letter_code
_entity_poly.pdbx_strand_id
1 'polypeptide(L)'
;MLLIGFVSIILLGTETRAQSSDGSTKIGVLVNGDAYNIDWTKALDSYEVINPSVKNFLVKQYDWNMQERLYRYKPDYCIVSGGLPDILLQVPFPTIINAYQHLINRLKEHDIKPIIIKILPVSGYPVINMKIQSLNRLIEDVAIQNEIPCFSADSSMLINGELDKTLTIDSMILNPRGQELFVTNIRNQINNYFLLQSGYTAPKTTMENLVSEGIKDILRKSPKTVEIVMLGNSITAGADWNKLLKRQDVRNAGQGGYTSGQMLWYIDLCVLAPKPKVCFMMAGINDLFNDLPPSLIYQNQIKIIEMLSSHRIKPIVQLTLHVRGDKEMNKRIDKMNEVLTRYCKENSIFYIDLNQQLSDENGLKDEYTTDGVHLTAEAYAIWALVLNDLLKNNINN
;
A
#
# COMPACT_ATOMS: atom_id res chain seq x y z
N MET A 1 8.20 -21.83 -24.42
CA MET A 1 9.41 -21.24 -23.81
C MET A 1 9.17 -19.74 -23.71
N LEU A 2 8.44 -19.32 -22.68
CA LEU A 2 7.95 -17.95 -22.50
C LEU A 2 8.82 -17.26 -21.45
N LEU A 3 9.54 -16.22 -21.87
CA LEU A 3 10.27 -15.31 -21.00
C LEU A 3 9.27 -14.58 -20.10
N ILE A 4 9.25 -14.93 -18.82
CA ILE A 4 8.68 -14.11 -17.76
C ILE A 4 9.73 -13.01 -17.50
N GLY A 5 9.57 -11.88 -18.17
CA GLY A 5 10.39 -10.70 -17.95
C GLY A 5 10.05 -10.08 -16.59
N PHE A 6 10.82 -10.44 -15.57
CA PHE A 6 10.88 -9.69 -14.32
C PHE A 6 11.34 -8.27 -14.63
N VAL A 7 10.42 -7.32 -14.56
CA VAL A 7 10.75 -5.90 -14.54
C VAL A 7 10.75 -5.45 -13.08
N SER A 8 11.82 -5.83 -12.36
CA SER A 8 12.23 -5.10 -11.17
C SER A 8 12.80 -3.77 -11.63
N ILE A 9 11.98 -2.72 -11.69
CA ILE A 9 12.51 -1.37 -11.88
C ILE A 9 13.08 -0.92 -10.55
N ILE A 10 14.39 -1.06 -10.49
CA ILE A 10 15.28 -0.35 -9.62
C ILE A 10 14.99 1.15 -9.81
N LEU A 11 14.56 1.83 -8.74
CA LEU A 11 14.64 3.29 -8.59
C LEU A 11 16.13 3.70 -8.53
N LEU A 12 16.85 3.54 -9.64
CA LEU A 12 18.21 4.03 -9.77
C LEU A 12 18.15 5.47 -10.25
N GLY A 13 18.43 6.37 -9.32
CA GLY A 13 19.20 7.58 -9.58
C GLY A 13 18.52 8.66 -10.41
N THR A 14 17.61 9.41 -9.79
CA THR A 14 17.77 10.87 -9.78
C THR A 14 17.35 11.38 -8.40
N GLU A 15 18.26 12.08 -7.73
CA GLU A 15 17.98 12.87 -6.53
C GLU A 15 16.88 13.89 -6.86
N THR A 16 15.62 13.50 -6.67
CA THR A 16 14.52 14.46 -6.70
C THR A 16 14.42 15.06 -5.31
N ARG A 17 15.28 16.04 -5.06
CA ARG A 17 15.12 16.99 -3.96
C ARG A 17 13.71 17.54 -4.05
N ALA A 18 12.83 17.15 -3.13
CA ALA A 18 11.55 17.81 -2.95
C ALA A 18 11.84 19.30 -2.75
N GLN A 19 11.33 20.13 -3.66
CA GLN A 19 11.47 21.58 -3.56
C GLN A 19 10.80 22.03 -2.27
N SER A 20 11.61 22.57 -1.37
CA SER A 20 11.24 23.13 -0.09
C SER A 20 10.41 24.40 -0.28
N SER A 21 9.14 24.36 0.13
CA SER A 21 8.46 25.54 0.66
C SER A 21 8.61 25.51 2.18
N ASP A 22 9.49 26.35 2.69
CA ASP A 22 9.56 26.82 4.09
C ASP A 22 9.56 25.72 5.19
N GLY A 23 10.74 25.14 5.46
CA GLY A 23 10.98 24.21 6.57
C GLY A 23 11.13 22.75 6.12
N SER A 24 12.30 22.14 6.38
CA SER A 24 12.49 20.70 6.22
C SER A 24 11.59 19.93 7.19
N THR A 25 10.79 18.98 6.69
CA THR A 25 9.97 18.10 7.52
C THR A 25 10.83 17.46 8.62
N LYS A 26 10.36 17.57 9.87
CA LYS A 26 11.05 17.09 11.06
C LYS A 26 10.55 15.71 11.45
N ILE A 27 11.46 14.75 11.63
CA ILE A 27 11.14 13.36 11.94
C ILE A 27 11.80 12.96 13.26
N GLY A 28 10.97 12.63 14.24
CA GLY A 28 11.35 11.92 15.46
C GLY A 28 11.62 10.44 15.20
N VAL A 29 12.57 9.83 15.90
CA VAL A 29 12.82 8.39 15.80
C VAL A 29 12.90 7.74 17.19
N LEU A 30 11.94 6.88 17.50
CA LEU A 30 11.85 6.08 18.72
C LEU A 30 11.99 4.60 18.36
N VAL A 31 13.21 4.09 18.43
CA VAL A 31 13.55 2.74 17.99
C VAL A 31 14.43 1.98 18.98
N ASN A 32 14.35 0.65 18.94
CA ASN A 32 15.26 -0.26 19.64
C ASN A 32 15.74 -1.39 18.71
N GLY A 33 16.52 -2.34 19.24
CA GLY A 33 17.04 -3.46 18.45
C GLY A 33 17.94 -3.01 17.31
N ASP A 34 17.81 -3.63 16.14
CA ASP A 34 18.61 -3.28 14.95
C ASP A 34 18.42 -1.86 14.47
N ALA A 35 17.19 -1.36 14.55
CA ALA A 35 16.87 0.01 14.14
C ALA A 35 17.64 1.05 14.98
N TYR A 36 18.02 0.74 16.23
CA TYR A 36 18.86 1.63 17.04
C TYR A 36 20.29 1.78 16.50
N ASN A 37 20.84 0.75 15.83
CA ASN A 37 22.21 0.76 15.34
C ASN A 37 22.39 1.60 14.06
N ILE A 38 21.32 2.23 13.57
CA ILE A 38 21.30 3.04 12.35
C ILE A 38 21.58 4.50 12.69
N ASP A 39 22.46 5.12 11.91
CA ASP A 39 22.60 6.58 11.87
C ASP A 39 21.41 7.19 11.11
N TRP A 40 20.33 7.46 11.82
CA TRP A 40 19.09 7.96 11.23
C TRP A 40 19.25 9.32 10.56
N THR A 41 20.21 10.14 11.00
CA THR A 41 20.47 11.45 10.38
C THR A 41 21.01 11.30 8.96
N LYS A 42 21.80 10.24 8.69
CA LYS A 42 22.23 9.87 7.33
C LYS A 42 21.20 9.01 6.61
N ALA A 43 20.48 8.17 7.32
CA ALA A 43 19.44 7.32 6.75
C ALA A 43 18.32 8.17 6.12
N LEU A 44 17.97 9.29 6.75
CA LEU A 44 16.90 10.19 6.34
C LEU A 44 17.45 11.61 6.08
N ASP A 45 18.51 11.67 5.27
CA ASP A 45 19.27 12.89 4.93
C ASP A 45 18.46 14.04 4.30
N SER A 46 17.29 13.72 3.76
CA SER A 46 16.34 14.68 3.19
C SER A 46 15.43 15.33 4.24
N TYR A 47 15.57 14.95 5.51
CA TYR A 47 14.72 15.36 6.63
C TYR A 47 15.53 15.86 7.82
N GLU A 48 14.93 16.71 8.65
CA GLU A 48 15.52 17.08 9.94
C GLU A 48 15.20 15.98 10.96
N VAL A 49 16.20 15.19 11.35
CA VAL A 49 16.00 14.03 12.22
C VAL A 49 16.29 14.35 13.67
N ILE A 50 15.33 14.05 14.54
CA ILE A 50 15.46 14.06 16.00
C ILE A 50 15.49 12.62 16.47
N ASN A 51 16.65 12.13 16.92
CA ASN A 51 16.81 10.76 17.40
C ASN A 51 16.91 10.71 18.93
N PRO A 52 15.78 10.65 19.66
CA PRO A 52 15.80 10.44 21.09
C PRO A 52 16.09 8.99 21.50
N SER A 53 16.22 8.03 20.58
CA SER A 53 16.25 6.61 20.94
C SER A 53 17.31 6.27 21.99
N VAL A 54 17.01 5.30 22.85
CA VAL A 54 17.95 4.77 23.86
C VAL A 54 18.03 3.26 23.67
N LYS A 55 19.24 2.75 23.48
CA LYS A 55 19.50 1.37 23.02
C LYS A 55 18.69 0.31 23.76
N ASN A 56 18.62 0.45 25.08
CA ASN A 56 18.07 -0.56 25.97
C ASN A 56 16.61 -0.30 26.35
N PHE A 57 15.95 0.70 25.75
CA PHE A 57 14.55 0.96 26.02
C PHE A 57 13.67 -0.09 25.36
N LEU A 58 12.83 -0.70 26.19
CA LEU A 58 11.63 -1.42 25.75
C LEU A 58 10.57 -0.42 25.30
N VAL A 59 9.58 -0.88 24.53
CA VAL A 59 8.54 0.01 23.97
C VAL A 59 7.84 0.81 25.07
N LYS A 60 7.55 0.19 26.21
CA LYS A 60 6.92 0.84 27.39
C LYS A 60 7.75 1.97 28.02
N GLN A 61 9.03 2.09 27.67
CA GLN A 61 9.95 3.09 28.21
C GLN A 61 10.14 4.27 27.26
N TYR A 62 9.58 4.24 26.05
CA TYR A 62 9.75 5.32 25.07
C TYR A 62 9.19 6.65 25.56
N ASP A 63 8.16 6.65 26.40
CA ASP A 63 7.55 7.86 26.97
C ASP A 63 8.44 8.57 28.02
N TRP A 64 9.57 7.96 28.41
CA TRP A 64 10.45 8.56 29.40
C TRP A 64 11.06 9.88 28.90
N ASN A 65 10.78 10.95 29.65
CA ASN A 65 11.30 12.30 29.45
C ASN A 65 11.12 12.84 28.01
N MET A 66 9.98 12.53 27.39
CA MET A 66 9.68 12.93 26.01
C MET A 66 9.62 14.44 25.81
N GLN A 67 9.30 15.22 26.85
CA GLN A 67 9.30 16.68 26.76
C GLN A 67 10.66 17.22 26.31
N GLU A 68 11.75 16.75 26.94
CA GLU A 68 13.11 17.16 26.61
C GLU A 68 13.68 16.42 25.40
N ARG A 69 13.32 15.15 25.22
CA ARG A 69 13.91 14.30 24.19
C ARG A 69 13.29 14.50 22.81
N LEU A 70 11.99 14.79 22.74
CA LEU A 70 11.26 14.86 21.47
C LEU A 70 10.36 16.09 21.35
N TYR A 71 9.43 16.31 22.30
CA TYR A 71 8.33 17.26 22.11
C TYR A 71 8.80 18.71 21.98
N ARG A 72 9.85 19.12 22.71
CA ARG A 72 10.42 20.47 22.56
C ARG A 72 10.91 20.80 21.14
N TYR A 73 11.22 19.79 20.34
CA TYR A 73 11.69 19.94 18.96
C TYR A 73 10.56 20.00 17.95
N LYS A 74 9.31 19.73 18.37
CA LYS A 74 8.08 19.78 17.56
C LYS A 74 8.23 19.08 16.21
N PRO A 75 8.56 17.77 16.19
CA PRO A 75 8.62 17.03 14.94
C PRO A 75 7.23 16.91 14.30
N ASP A 76 7.17 16.89 12.96
CA ASP A 76 5.92 16.66 12.24
C ASP A 76 5.49 15.19 12.32
N TYR A 77 6.48 14.29 12.29
CA TYR A 77 6.29 12.84 12.32
C TYR A 77 7.17 12.16 13.37
N CYS A 78 6.78 10.98 13.83
CA CYS A 78 7.66 10.13 14.65
C CYS A 78 7.62 8.67 14.20
N ILE A 79 8.77 8.16 13.78
CA ILE A 79 8.99 6.74 13.50
C ILE A 79 9.05 5.98 14.82
N VAL A 80 8.26 4.93 14.94
CA VAL A 80 8.23 4.03 16.09
C VAL A 80 8.53 2.61 15.61
N SER A 81 9.53 1.98 16.21
CA SER A 81 9.84 0.56 15.95
C SER A 81 10.45 -0.10 17.17
N GLY A 82 9.81 -1.17 17.65
CA GLY A 82 10.41 -1.97 18.72
C GLY A 82 9.58 -3.19 19.10
N GLY A 83 10.24 -4.15 19.73
CA GLY A 83 9.56 -5.33 20.26
C GLY A 83 10.38 -6.62 20.21
N LEU A 84 11.46 -6.68 19.41
CA LEU A 84 12.38 -7.84 19.49
C LEU A 84 13.00 -7.98 20.90
N PRO A 85 13.56 -6.92 21.52
CA PRO A 85 14.02 -7.01 22.91
C PRO A 85 12.91 -7.43 23.89
N ASP A 86 11.69 -6.91 23.71
CA ASP A 86 10.53 -7.26 24.52
C ASP A 86 10.16 -8.76 24.38
N ILE A 87 10.20 -9.31 23.16
CA ILE A 87 9.99 -10.74 22.88
C ILE A 87 11.06 -11.59 23.57
N LEU A 88 12.33 -11.19 23.47
CA LEU A 88 13.46 -11.92 24.06
C LEU A 88 13.38 -11.93 25.60
N LEU A 89 12.90 -10.83 26.19
CA LEU A 89 12.63 -10.72 27.63
C LEU A 89 11.28 -11.30 28.05
N GLN A 90 10.53 -11.92 27.12
CA GLN A 90 9.24 -12.55 27.37
C GLN A 90 8.18 -11.60 27.94
N VAL A 91 8.23 -10.32 27.56
CA VAL A 91 7.19 -9.36 27.92
C VAL A 91 5.86 -9.80 27.29
N PRO A 92 4.75 -9.83 28.05
CA PRO A 92 3.45 -10.19 27.48
C PRO A 92 3.03 -9.26 26.36
N PHE A 93 2.52 -9.81 25.24
CA PHE A 93 2.07 -9.00 24.10
C PHE A 93 1.04 -7.93 24.47
N PRO A 94 0.04 -8.17 25.34
CA PRO A 94 -0.87 -7.11 25.77
C PRO A 94 -0.13 -5.92 26.39
N THR A 95 0.96 -6.15 27.12
CA THR A 95 1.79 -5.08 27.69
C THR A 95 2.50 -4.28 26.60
N ILE A 96 3.04 -4.95 25.57
CA ILE A 96 3.71 -4.29 24.44
C ILE A 96 2.69 -3.47 23.64
N ILE A 97 1.51 -4.04 23.37
CA ILE A 97 0.46 -3.38 22.60
C ILE A 97 -0.13 -2.18 23.34
N ASN A 98 -0.37 -2.29 24.65
CA ASN A 98 -0.78 -1.14 25.47
C ASN A 98 0.28 -0.02 25.44
N ALA A 99 1.56 -0.38 25.40
CA ALA A 99 2.64 0.61 25.27
C ALA A 99 2.64 1.31 23.90
N TYR A 100 2.40 0.58 22.81
CA TYR A 100 2.21 1.18 21.48
C TYR A 100 1.02 2.14 21.45
N GLN A 101 -0.14 1.72 21.96
CA GLN A 101 -1.35 2.55 22.02
C GLN A 101 -1.14 3.82 22.86
N HIS A 102 -0.54 3.68 24.05
CA HIS A 102 -0.20 4.81 24.90
C HIS A 102 0.72 5.79 24.19
N LEU A 103 1.82 5.30 23.58
CA LEU A 103 2.76 6.14 22.86
C LEU A 103 2.12 6.87 21.67
N ILE A 104 1.30 6.16 20.89
CA ILE A 104 0.57 6.74 19.76
C ILE A 104 -0.33 7.88 20.22
N ASN A 105 -1.10 7.67 21.29
CA ASN A 105 -1.99 8.70 21.83
C ASN A 105 -1.19 9.92 22.30
N ARG A 106 -0.08 9.70 23.02
CA ARG A 106 0.81 10.79 23.47
C ARG A 106 1.41 11.56 22.29
N LEU A 107 1.84 10.89 21.22
CA LEU A 107 2.33 11.57 20.01
C LEU A 107 1.24 12.45 19.38
N LYS A 108 0.03 11.90 19.22
CA LYS A 108 -1.13 12.63 18.67
C LYS A 108 -1.55 13.83 19.53
N GLU A 109 -1.52 13.71 20.87
CA GLU A 109 -1.79 14.82 21.81
C GLU A 109 -0.83 16.01 21.65
N HIS A 110 0.35 15.76 21.08
CA HIS A 110 1.38 16.76 20.81
C HIS A 110 1.48 17.15 19.32
N ASP A 111 0.45 16.83 18.52
CA ASP A 111 0.38 17.07 17.07
C ASP A 111 1.48 16.38 16.25
N ILE A 112 2.05 15.29 16.78
CA ILE A 112 3.10 14.51 16.10
C ILE A 112 2.46 13.28 15.45
N LYS A 113 2.63 13.13 14.13
CA LYS A 113 2.05 12.02 13.37
C LYS A 113 2.92 10.76 13.49
N PRO A 114 2.46 9.68 14.14
CA PRO A 114 3.24 8.45 14.23
C PRO A 114 3.37 7.76 12.86
N ILE A 115 4.48 7.02 12.68
CA ILE A 115 4.74 6.09 11.58
C ILE A 115 5.31 4.83 12.21
N ILE A 116 4.76 3.66 11.92
CA ILE A 116 5.23 2.41 12.52
C ILE A 116 6.08 1.62 11.53
N ILE A 117 7.19 1.06 12.02
CA ILE A 117 8.02 0.12 11.26
C ILE A 117 8.01 -1.22 11.99
N LYS A 118 7.56 -2.25 11.29
CA LYS A 118 7.45 -3.62 11.81
C LYS A 118 8.81 -4.22 12.13
N ILE A 119 8.78 -5.19 13.05
CA ILE A 119 9.95 -5.90 13.51
C ILE A 119 10.37 -6.90 12.42
N LEU A 120 11.64 -6.89 12.01
CA LEU A 120 12.17 -7.89 11.08
C LEU A 120 12.14 -9.29 11.70
N PRO A 121 11.93 -10.35 10.91
CA PRO A 121 12.25 -11.70 11.35
C PRO A 121 13.76 -11.83 11.61
N VAL A 122 14.15 -12.90 12.31
CA VAL A 122 15.54 -13.30 12.56
C VAL A 122 15.87 -14.58 11.79
N SER A 123 17.15 -14.90 11.63
CA SER A 123 17.61 -16.08 10.88
C SER A 123 17.74 -17.31 11.80
N GLY A 124 17.12 -18.45 11.45
CA GLY A 124 17.33 -19.70 12.17
C GLY A 124 16.63 -19.83 13.53
N TYR A 125 15.69 -18.95 13.86
CA TYR A 125 14.92 -19.01 15.12
C TYR A 125 13.40 -19.04 14.88
N PRO A 126 12.82 -20.19 14.49
CA PRO A 126 11.42 -20.29 14.12
C PRO A 126 10.45 -19.90 15.24
N VAL A 127 10.77 -20.24 16.50
CA VAL A 127 9.94 -19.88 17.67
C VAL A 127 9.91 -18.37 17.89
N ILE A 128 11.04 -17.69 17.69
CA ILE A 128 11.13 -16.24 17.80
C ILE A 128 10.38 -15.60 16.63
N ASN A 129 10.55 -16.10 15.41
CA ASN A 129 9.84 -15.62 14.22
C ASN A 129 8.33 -15.76 14.33
N MET A 130 7.80 -16.85 14.90
CA MET A 130 6.36 -16.98 15.17
C MET A 130 5.85 -15.89 16.15
N LYS A 131 6.65 -15.54 17.16
CA LYS A 131 6.33 -14.46 18.10
C LYS A 131 6.40 -13.09 17.42
N ILE A 132 7.42 -12.84 16.60
CA ILE A 132 7.56 -11.60 15.81
C ILE A 132 6.36 -11.42 14.88
N GLN A 133 5.99 -12.45 14.10
CA GLN A 133 4.83 -12.40 13.21
C GLN A 133 3.53 -12.12 13.98
N SER A 134 3.36 -12.75 15.14
CA SER A 134 2.17 -12.55 15.97
C SER A 134 2.12 -11.13 16.56
N LEU A 135 3.24 -10.60 17.03
CA LEU A 135 3.31 -9.22 17.53
C LEU A 135 3.12 -8.20 16.40
N ASN A 136 3.74 -8.41 15.22
CA ASN A 136 3.57 -7.54 14.06
C ASN A 136 2.11 -7.46 13.61
N ARG A 137 1.35 -8.57 13.62
CA ARG A 137 -0.09 -8.55 13.33
C ARG A 137 -0.87 -7.66 14.31
N LEU A 138 -0.58 -7.78 15.61
CA LEU A 138 -1.23 -6.95 16.62
C LEU A 138 -0.85 -5.46 16.48
N ILE A 139 0.40 -5.17 16.12
CA ILE A 139 0.86 -3.80 15.84
C ILE A 139 0.16 -3.23 14.59
N GLU A 140 0.03 -4.03 13.53
CA GLU A 140 -0.73 -3.65 12.32
C GLU A 140 -2.19 -3.34 12.65
N ASP A 141 -2.85 -4.15 13.48
CA ASP A 141 -4.23 -3.91 13.92
C ASP A 141 -4.35 -2.56 14.67
N VAL A 142 -3.41 -2.25 15.57
CA VAL A 142 -3.35 -0.95 16.25
C VAL A 142 -3.16 0.20 15.25
N ALA A 143 -2.29 0.01 14.25
CA ALA A 143 -2.02 1.03 13.24
C ALA A 143 -3.28 1.31 12.39
N ILE A 144 -3.98 0.27 11.95
CA ILE A 144 -5.22 0.36 11.18
C ILE A 144 -6.30 1.09 11.99
N GLN A 145 -6.51 0.70 13.24
CA GLN A 145 -7.49 1.33 14.14
C GLN A 145 -7.24 2.83 14.37
N ASN A 146 -5.99 3.26 14.19
CA ASN A 146 -5.57 4.63 14.43
C ASN A 146 -5.28 5.42 13.15
N GLU A 147 -5.49 4.82 11.98
CA GLU A 147 -5.20 5.38 10.66
C GLU A 147 -3.72 5.79 10.49
N ILE A 148 -2.82 4.96 11.01
CA ILE A 148 -1.38 5.21 11.02
C ILE A 148 -0.68 4.37 9.95
N PRO A 149 0.25 4.93 9.16
CA PRO A 149 1.07 4.13 8.25
C PRO A 149 1.91 3.12 9.02
N CYS A 150 1.88 1.85 8.58
CA CYS A 150 2.66 0.76 9.13
C CYS A 150 3.43 0.05 8.01
N PHE A 151 4.76 0.10 8.06
CA PHE A 151 5.64 -0.38 7.00
C PHE A 151 6.43 -1.62 7.42
N SER A 152 6.69 -2.50 6.45
CA SER A 152 7.73 -3.52 6.56
C SER A 152 9.01 -3.02 5.89
N ALA A 153 10.15 -3.44 6.40
CA ALA A 153 11.47 -3.10 5.86
C ALA A 153 12.23 -4.34 5.38
N ASP A 154 11.52 -5.43 5.13
CA ASP A 154 12.05 -6.78 4.84
C ASP A 154 12.17 -7.09 3.33
N SER A 155 11.81 -6.16 2.45
CA SER A 155 11.90 -6.35 0.99
C SER A 155 13.30 -6.79 0.57
N SER A 156 13.38 -7.92 -0.12
CA SER A 156 14.64 -8.55 -0.57
C SER A 156 15.63 -8.92 0.54
N MET A 157 15.17 -9.02 1.79
CA MET A 157 16.00 -9.41 2.94
C MET A 157 15.69 -10.83 3.43
N LEU A 158 14.63 -11.47 2.93
CA LEU A 158 14.13 -12.75 3.44
C LEU A 158 14.46 -13.93 2.51
N ILE A 159 14.80 -15.07 3.09
CA ILE A 159 14.86 -16.38 2.45
C ILE A 159 13.90 -17.31 3.21
N ASN A 160 12.90 -17.86 2.52
CA ASN A 160 11.89 -18.74 3.11
C ASN A 160 11.17 -18.12 4.34
N GLY A 161 10.95 -16.80 4.33
CA GLY A 161 10.27 -16.07 5.42
C GLY A 161 11.14 -15.76 6.64
N GLU A 162 12.43 -16.09 6.60
CA GLU A 162 13.41 -15.72 7.62
C GLU A 162 14.44 -14.73 7.07
N LEU A 163 15.07 -13.97 7.95
CA LEU A 163 16.13 -13.06 7.53
C LEU A 163 17.30 -13.84 6.92
N ASP A 164 17.78 -13.41 5.76
CA ASP A 164 18.96 -14.01 5.14
C ASP A 164 20.15 -13.91 6.09
N LYS A 165 20.70 -15.07 6.48
CA LYS A 165 21.87 -15.16 7.35
C LYS A 165 23.04 -14.31 6.85
N THR A 166 23.18 -14.12 5.54
CA THR A 166 24.26 -13.31 4.94
C THR A 166 24.14 -11.81 5.25
N LEU A 167 22.97 -11.37 5.73
CA LEU A 167 22.69 -9.99 6.14
C LEU A 167 22.82 -9.79 7.66
N THR A 168 23.22 -10.83 8.39
CA THR A 168 23.32 -10.80 9.85
C THR A 168 24.75 -10.98 10.36
N ILE A 169 25.01 -10.55 11.59
CA ILE A 169 26.27 -10.82 12.32
C ILE A 169 26.15 -12.13 13.09
N ASP A 170 25.05 -12.31 13.81
CA ASP A 170 24.81 -13.41 14.76
C ASP A 170 23.44 -14.07 14.56
N SER A 171 22.90 -14.00 13.34
CA SER A 171 21.56 -14.48 12.99
C SER A 171 20.39 -13.65 13.56
N MET A 172 20.64 -12.67 14.44
CA MET A 172 19.62 -11.74 14.93
C MET A 172 19.90 -10.29 14.53
N ILE A 173 21.16 -9.86 14.65
CA ILE A 173 21.59 -8.48 14.43
C ILE A 173 22.02 -8.28 12.98
N LEU A 174 21.56 -7.20 12.35
CA LEU A 174 21.97 -6.84 10.99
C LEU A 174 23.46 -6.47 10.90
N ASN A 175 24.14 -7.01 9.90
CA ASN A 175 25.47 -6.55 9.51
C ASN A 175 25.36 -5.26 8.67
N PRO A 176 26.47 -4.57 8.30
CA PRO A 176 26.41 -3.31 7.57
C PRO A 176 25.62 -3.37 6.26
N ARG A 177 25.70 -4.47 5.51
CA ARG A 177 24.92 -4.68 4.28
C ARG A 177 23.43 -4.84 4.58
N GLY A 178 23.08 -5.59 5.62
CA GLY A 178 21.71 -5.71 6.11
C GLY A 178 21.12 -4.37 6.54
N GLN A 179 21.90 -3.55 7.25
CA GLN A 179 21.50 -2.21 7.66
C GLN A 179 21.26 -1.27 6.47
N GLU A 180 22.12 -1.31 5.45
CA GLU A 180 21.96 -0.51 4.23
C GLU A 180 20.66 -0.84 3.46
N LEU A 181 20.36 -2.14 3.32
CA LEU A 181 19.11 -2.60 2.71
C LEU A 181 17.89 -2.17 3.53
N PHE A 182 17.93 -2.36 4.85
CA PHE A 182 16.86 -1.95 5.75
C PHE A 182 16.60 -0.45 5.68
N VAL A 183 17.65 0.37 5.72
CA VAL A 183 17.56 1.83 5.56
C VAL A 183 16.96 2.21 4.22
N THR A 184 17.40 1.56 3.13
CA THR A 184 16.88 1.82 1.79
C THR A 184 15.39 1.53 1.70
N ASN A 185 14.95 0.39 2.23
CA ASN A 185 13.55 0.00 2.27
C ASN A 185 12.70 1.03 3.04
N ILE A 186 13.17 1.47 4.21
CA ILE A 186 12.46 2.44 5.04
C ILE A 186 12.39 3.81 4.40
N ARG A 187 13.52 4.31 3.88
CA ARG A 187 13.58 5.60 3.18
C ARG A 187 12.61 5.61 2.01
N ASN A 188 12.57 4.56 1.20
CA ASN A 188 11.65 4.47 0.07
C ASN A 188 10.18 4.51 0.52
N GLN A 189 9.82 3.77 1.58
CA GLN A 189 8.45 3.78 2.11
C GLN A 189 8.05 5.17 2.65
N ILE A 190 8.94 5.83 3.41
CA ILE A 190 8.70 7.17 3.96
C ILE A 190 8.58 8.21 2.85
N ASN A 191 9.51 8.19 1.89
CA ASN A 191 9.48 9.12 0.76
C ASN A 191 8.19 8.95 -0.03
N ASN A 192 7.80 7.71 -0.36
CA ASN A 192 6.56 7.43 -1.07
C ASN A 192 5.33 7.91 -0.28
N TYR A 193 5.30 7.69 1.03
CA TYR A 193 4.22 8.15 1.89
C TYR A 193 4.10 9.68 1.86
N PHE A 194 5.18 10.42 2.06
CA PHE A 194 5.13 11.90 2.04
C PHE A 194 4.88 12.48 0.64
N LEU A 195 5.37 11.83 -0.42
CA LEU A 195 4.98 12.17 -1.78
C LEU A 195 3.47 12.00 -1.97
N LEU A 196 2.86 10.93 -1.48
CA LEU A 196 1.41 10.76 -1.54
C LEU A 196 0.65 11.84 -0.75
N GLN A 197 1.14 12.20 0.44
CA GLN A 197 0.52 13.23 1.29
C GLN A 197 0.64 14.65 0.74
N SER A 198 1.74 14.97 0.06
CA SER A 198 1.96 16.29 -0.55
C SER A 198 1.10 16.56 -1.78
N GLY A 199 0.20 15.64 -2.15
CA GLY A 199 -0.55 15.73 -3.40
C GLY A 199 0.36 15.60 -4.64
N TYR A 200 1.60 15.12 -4.46
CA TYR A 200 2.58 15.05 -5.52
C TYR A 200 2.07 14.21 -6.70
N THR A 201 2.01 14.87 -7.84
CA THR A 201 1.94 14.23 -9.16
C THR A 201 3.36 13.96 -9.63
N ALA A 202 3.65 12.75 -10.10
CA ALA A 202 4.97 12.39 -10.60
C ALA A 202 5.49 13.45 -11.60
N PRO A 203 6.82 13.71 -11.67
CA PRO A 203 7.38 14.69 -12.59
C PRO A 203 6.89 14.40 -14.00
N LYS A 204 6.63 15.45 -14.78
CA LYS A 204 6.18 15.30 -16.16
C LYS A 204 7.07 14.36 -16.97
N THR A 205 8.37 14.31 -16.69
CA THR A 205 9.36 13.39 -17.29
C THR A 205 9.25 11.93 -16.83
N THR A 206 8.95 11.68 -15.55
CA THR A 206 8.67 10.33 -15.03
C THR A 206 7.32 9.82 -15.53
N MET A 207 6.32 10.70 -15.60
CA MET A 207 5.08 10.44 -16.32
C MET A 207 5.39 10.15 -17.80
N GLU A 208 6.03 11.05 -18.55
CA GLU A 208 6.35 10.86 -19.98
C GLU A 208 7.11 9.55 -20.28
N ASN A 209 8.02 9.13 -19.40
CA ASN A 209 8.78 7.87 -19.56
C ASN A 209 7.99 6.61 -19.17
N LEU A 210 7.07 6.68 -18.20
CA LEU A 210 6.18 5.56 -17.83
C LEU A 210 4.87 5.53 -18.64
N VAL A 211 4.52 6.63 -19.30
CA VAL A 211 3.23 6.86 -19.99
C VAL A 211 3.24 6.44 -21.45
N SER A 212 4.38 6.11 -22.04
CA SER A 212 4.45 6.28 -23.50
C SER A 212 3.77 5.18 -24.35
N GLU A 213 3.58 3.93 -23.93
CA GLU A 213 2.87 2.95 -24.80
C GLU A 213 1.51 2.52 -24.26
N GLY A 214 1.42 2.05 -23.01
CA GLY A 214 0.13 1.61 -22.45
C GLY A 214 -0.94 2.71 -22.47
N ILE A 215 -0.58 3.93 -22.06
CA ILE A 215 -1.52 5.06 -22.03
C ILE A 215 -1.76 5.62 -23.42
N LYS A 216 -0.75 5.69 -24.31
CA LYS A 216 -1.00 6.00 -25.72
C LYS A 216 -2.00 5.02 -26.33
N ASP A 217 -1.91 3.74 -26.01
CA ASP A 217 -2.83 2.72 -26.47
C ASP A 217 -4.24 2.89 -25.89
N ILE A 218 -4.36 3.18 -24.59
CA ILE A 218 -5.64 3.51 -23.94
C ILE A 218 -6.29 4.72 -24.66
N LEU A 219 -5.53 5.79 -24.87
CA LEU A 219 -6.03 7.01 -25.50
C LEU A 219 -6.36 6.79 -26.98
N ARG A 220 -5.57 6.01 -27.70
CA ARG A 220 -5.79 5.66 -29.12
C ARG A 220 -7.02 4.79 -29.33
N LYS A 221 -7.27 3.83 -28.41
CA LYS A 221 -8.44 2.94 -28.44
C LYS A 221 -9.68 3.57 -27.81
N SER A 222 -9.54 4.72 -27.15
CA SER A 222 -10.63 5.43 -26.50
C SER A 222 -11.70 5.84 -27.51
N PRO A 223 -12.99 5.76 -27.14
CA PRO A 223 -14.03 6.38 -27.94
C PRO A 223 -13.89 7.90 -27.95
N LYS A 224 -14.55 8.54 -28.94
CA LYS A 224 -14.54 10.00 -29.11
C LYS A 224 -15.21 10.73 -27.95
N THR A 225 -16.30 10.16 -27.44
CA THR A 225 -17.02 10.62 -26.25
C THR A 225 -16.82 9.60 -25.14
N VAL A 226 -16.54 10.04 -23.92
CA VAL A 226 -16.26 9.15 -22.79
C VAL A 226 -17.17 9.53 -21.63
N GLU A 227 -18.19 8.71 -21.40
CA GLU A 227 -19.14 8.89 -20.30
C GLU A 227 -18.81 7.97 -19.13
N ILE A 228 -18.13 6.85 -19.41
CA ILE A 228 -17.76 5.83 -18.43
C ILE A 228 -16.28 5.49 -18.62
N VAL A 229 -15.57 5.35 -17.50
CA VAL A 229 -14.21 4.81 -17.49
C VAL A 229 -14.16 3.53 -16.66
N MET A 230 -13.47 2.52 -17.20
CA MET A 230 -13.10 1.29 -16.47
C MET A 230 -11.62 1.40 -16.09
N LEU A 231 -11.32 1.79 -14.86
CA LEU A 231 -9.95 1.93 -14.34
C LEU A 231 -9.50 0.63 -13.65
N GLY A 232 -8.33 0.13 -14.00
CA GLY A 232 -7.75 -1.00 -13.29
C GLY A 232 -6.48 -1.55 -13.94
N ASN A 233 -6.22 -2.84 -13.71
CA ASN A 233 -5.01 -3.52 -14.16
C ASN A 233 -5.27 -4.46 -15.35
N SER A 234 -4.54 -5.58 -15.46
CA SER A 234 -4.73 -6.58 -16.52
C SER A 234 -6.13 -7.17 -16.55
N ILE A 235 -6.78 -7.33 -15.40
CA ILE A 235 -8.15 -7.87 -15.31
C ILE A 235 -9.14 -6.87 -15.94
N THR A 236 -8.96 -5.57 -15.72
CA THR A 236 -9.78 -4.55 -16.40
C THR A 236 -9.42 -4.42 -17.88
N ALA A 237 -8.13 -4.55 -18.23
CA ALA A 237 -7.62 -4.45 -19.60
C ALA A 237 -8.12 -5.59 -20.51
N GLY A 238 -8.40 -6.77 -19.94
CA GLY A 238 -8.72 -7.98 -20.68
C GLY A 238 -10.07 -8.00 -21.41
N ALA A 239 -10.88 -6.94 -21.28
CA ALA A 239 -12.22 -6.87 -21.87
C ALA A 239 -12.40 -5.74 -22.90
N ASP A 240 -13.22 -5.99 -23.91
CA ASP A 240 -13.84 -4.95 -24.73
C ASP A 240 -15.15 -4.49 -24.08
N TRP A 241 -15.04 -3.49 -23.20
CA TRP A 241 -16.16 -2.99 -22.42
C TRP A 241 -17.28 -2.37 -23.25
N ASN A 242 -16.97 -1.76 -24.41
CA ASN A 242 -17.99 -1.24 -25.31
C ASN A 242 -18.83 -2.39 -25.88
N LYS A 243 -18.19 -3.46 -26.32
CA LYS A 243 -18.89 -4.66 -26.81
C LYS A 243 -19.69 -5.34 -25.70
N LEU A 244 -19.11 -5.54 -24.52
CA LEU A 244 -19.77 -6.22 -23.40
C LEU A 244 -20.97 -5.45 -22.85
N LEU A 245 -20.85 -4.12 -22.74
CA LEU A 245 -21.90 -3.25 -22.22
C LEU A 245 -22.88 -2.77 -23.30
N LYS A 246 -22.64 -3.11 -24.57
CA LYS A 246 -23.40 -2.62 -25.74
C LYS A 246 -23.42 -1.08 -25.79
N ARG A 247 -22.26 -0.47 -25.59
CA ARG A 247 -22.03 0.98 -25.56
C ARG A 247 -20.96 1.38 -26.57
N GLN A 248 -20.79 2.70 -26.74
CA GLN A 248 -19.73 3.27 -27.60
C GLN A 248 -18.96 4.41 -26.90
N ASP A 249 -19.17 4.60 -25.61
CA ASP A 249 -18.67 5.72 -24.80
C ASP A 249 -17.94 5.25 -23.53
N VAL A 250 -17.52 3.98 -23.48
CA VAL A 250 -16.75 3.41 -22.40
C VAL A 250 -15.27 3.43 -22.76
N ARG A 251 -14.44 4.06 -21.94
CA ARG A 251 -12.98 3.95 -22.04
C ARG A 251 -12.48 2.81 -21.17
N ASN A 252 -11.74 1.87 -21.75
CA ASN A 252 -10.94 0.91 -21.00
C ASN A 252 -9.62 1.58 -20.59
N ALA A 253 -9.49 1.96 -19.30
CA ALA A 253 -8.27 2.50 -18.71
C ALA A 253 -7.55 1.44 -17.85
N GLY A 254 -7.68 0.16 -18.23
CA GLY A 254 -6.96 -0.97 -17.67
C GLY A 254 -5.56 -1.10 -18.27
N GLN A 255 -4.56 -1.36 -17.43
CA GLN A 255 -3.19 -1.60 -17.88
C GLN A 255 -2.54 -2.76 -17.11
N GLY A 256 -2.01 -3.74 -17.84
CA GLY A 256 -1.40 -4.94 -17.26
C GLY A 256 -0.25 -4.64 -16.32
N GLY A 257 -0.19 -5.37 -15.20
CA GLY A 257 0.86 -5.25 -14.18
C GLY A 257 0.74 -4.04 -13.24
N TYR A 258 -0.19 -3.12 -13.49
CA TYR A 258 -0.28 -1.89 -12.70
C TYR A 258 -0.77 -2.11 -11.27
N THR A 259 -0.09 -1.47 -10.32
CA THR A 259 -0.49 -1.35 -8.91
C THR A 259 -1.40 -0.14 -8.68
N SER A 260 -2.05 -0.06 -7.51
CA SER A 260 -2.89 1.08 -7.12
C SER A 260 -2.13 2.42 -7.18
N GLY A 261 -0.85 2.44 -6.78
CA GLY A 261 -0.01 3.64 -6.86
C GLY A 261 0.29 4.06 -8.30
N GLN A 262 0.45 3.10 -9.22
CA GLN A 262 0.66 3.38 -10.64
C GLN A 262 -0.61 3.89 -11.32
N MET A 263 -1.80 3.49 -10.85
CA MET A 263 -3.06 4.04 -11.32
C MET A 263 -3.18 5.55 -11.06
N LEU A 264 -2.66 6.04 -9.94
CA LEU A 264 -2.62 7.46 -9.64
C LEU A 264 -1.74 8.26 -10.61
N TRP A 265 -0.75 7.65 -11.26
CA TRP A 265 0.16 8.37 -12.17
C TRP A 265 -0.51 8.83 -13.46
N TYR A 266 -1.60 8.18 -13.87
CA TYR A 266 -2.26 8.48 -15.15
C TYR A 266 -3.75 8.77 -15.03
N ILE A 267 -4.26 8.84 -13.80
CA ILE A 267 -5.66 9.14 -13.54
C ILE A 267 -6.07 10.46 -14.18
N ASP A 268 -5.21 11.49 -14.15
CA ASP A 268 -5.46 12.79 -14.76
C ASP A 268 -5.75 12.68 -16.26
N LEU A 269 -4.93 11.92 -16.99
CA LEU A 269 -5.02 11.80 -18.46
C LEU A 269 -6.11 10.83 -18.91
N CYS A 270 -6.16 9.64 -18.29
CA CYS A 270 -7.06 8.59 -18.77
C CYS A 270 -8.46 8.71 -18.17
N VAL A 271 -8.62 9.36 -17.02
CA VAL A 271 -9.88 9.37 -16.27
C VAL A 271 -10.42 10.78 -16.07
N LEU A 272 -9.64 11.72 -15.53
CA LEU A 272 -10.16 13.04 -15.16
C LEU A 272 -10.35 13.96 -16.37
N ALA A 273 -9.38 13.99 -17.30
CA ALA A 273 -9.43 14.81 -18.50
C ALA A 273 -10.71 14.65 -19.36
N PRO A 274 -11.21 13.42 -19.63
CA PRO A 274 -12.46 13.27 -20.37
C PRO A 274 -13.72 13.64 -19.57
N LYS A 275 -13.62 13.87 -18.25
CA LYS A 275 -14.75 14.20 -17.35
C LYS A 275 -15.94 13.24 -17.47
N PRO A 276 -15.74 11.92 -17.30
CA PRO A 276 -16.80 10.94 -17.38
C PRO A 276 -17.82 11.16 -16.25
N LYS A 277 -19.05 10.68 -16.44
CA LYS A 277 -20.04 10.66 -15.36
C LYS A 277 -19.68 9.64 -14.28
N VAL A 278 -19.12 8.50 -14.68
CA VAL A 278 -18.85 7.37 -13.80
C VAL A 278 -17.47 6.79 -14.07
N CYS A 279 -16.76 6.41 -13.02
CA CYS A 279 -15.54 5.63 -13.10
C CYS A 279 -15.69 4.36 -12.24
N PHE A 280 -15.64 3.19 -12.87
CA PHE A 280 -15.52 1.91 -12.18
C PHE A 280 -14.05 1.64 -11.91
N MET A 281 -13.66 1.47 -10.66
CA MET A 281 -12.26 1.21 -10.29
C MET A 281 -12.08 -0.15 -9.63
N MET A 282 -11.04 -0.89 -10.03
CA MET A 282 -10.60 -2.11 -9.34
C MET A 282 -9.07 -2.09 -9.24
N ALA A 283 -8.54 -2.18 -8.03
CA ALA A 283 -7.11 -2.12 -7.75
C ALA A 283 -6.75 -2.93 -6.52
N GLY A 284 -5.53 -3.49 -6.46
CA GLY A 284 -4.98 -4.11 -5.25
C GLY A 284 -4.28 -5.46 -5.49
N ILE A 285 -4.71 -6.27 -6.47
CA ILE A 285 -4.13 -7.61 -6.65
C ILE A 285 -2.64 -7.60 -6.99
N ASN A 286 -2.19 -6.70 -7.89
CA ASN A 286 -0.77 -6.57 -8.22
C ASN A 286 0.02 -6.02 -7.04
N ASP A 287 -0.56 -5.11 -6.26
CA ASP A 287 0.06 -4.60 -5.04
C ASP A 287 0.32 -5.73 -4.04
N LEU A 288 -0.65 -6.62 -3.86
CA LEU A 288 -0.51 -7.79 -2.98
C LEU A 288 0.51 -8.81 -3.51
N PHE A 289 0.55 -9.06 -4.82
CA PHE A 289 1.61 -9.89 -5.44
C PHE A 289 3.00 -9.29 -5.31
N ASN A 290 3.11 -7.96 -5.19
CA ASN A 290 4.38 -7.26 -4.94
C ASN A 290 4.64 -7.01 -3.44
N ASP A 291 3.86 -7.65 -2.57
CA ASP A 291 3.97 -7.55 -1.10
C ASP A 291 3.96 -6.11 -0.56
N LEU A 292 3.22 -5.22 -1.24
CA LEU A 292 3.02 -3.85 -0.74
C LEU A 292 2.20 -3.86 0.54
N PRO A 293 2.50 -2.96 1.52
CA PRO A 293 1.76 -2.88 2.76
C PRO A 293 0.27 -2.60 2.53
N PRO A 294 -0.67 -3.34 3.16
CA PRO A 294 -2.11 -3.12 2.99
C PRO A 294 -2.55 -1.68 3.25
N SER A 295 -1.92 -0.98 4.21
CA SER A 295 -2.19 0.42 4.50
C SER A 295 -1.86 1.35 3.32
N LEU A 296 -0.80 1.06 2.56
CA LEU A 296 -0.40 1.82 1.38
C LEU A 296 -1.40 1.60 0.24
N ILE A 297 -1.82 0.35 0.02
CA ILE A 297 -2.81 0.00 -1.00
C ILE A 297 -4.13 0.71 -0.71
N TYR A 298 -4.59 0.65 0.54
CA TYR A 298 -5.78 1.34 1.01
C TYR A 298 -5.68 2.85 0.80
N GLN A 299 -4.58 3.49 1.20
CA GLN A 299 -4.37 4.93 0.98
C GLN A 299 -4.44 5.32 -0.50
N ASN A 300 -3.84 4.51 -1.40
CA ASN A 300 -3.94 4.76 -2.84
C ASN A 300 -5.38 4.62 -3.35
N GLN A 301 -6.11 3.59 -2.91
CA GLN A 301 -7.52 3.40 -3.27
C GLN A 301 -8.38 4.58 -2.82
N ILE A 302 -8.21 5.04 -1.58
CA ILE A 302 -8.91 6.22 -1.05
C ILE A 302 -8.58 7.46 -1.87
N LYS A 303 -7.31 7.69 -2.17
CA LYS A 303 -6.89 8.84 -2.98
C LYS A 303 -7.50 8.83 -4.37
N ILE A 304 -7.60 7.67 -5.03
CA ILE A 304 -8.30 7.55 -6.33
C ILE A 304 -9.77 7.95 -6.17
N ILE A 305 -10.47 7.43 -5.16
CA ILE A 305 -11.88 7.73 -4.88
C ILE A 305 -12.11 9.23 -4.63
N GLU A 306 -11.25 9.86 -3.82
CA GLU A 306 -11.31 11.29 -3.50
C GLU A 306 -11.04 12.16 -4.73
N MET A 307 -10.06 11.78 -5.57
CA MET A 307 -9.79 12.47 -6.84
C MET A 307 -10.99 12.40 -7.79
N LEU A 308 -11.65 11.25 -7.90
CA LEU A 308 -12.87 11.13 -8.71
C LEU A 308 -13.99 12.02 -8.18
N SER A 309 -14.26 11.93 -6.87
CA SER A 309 -15.36 12.65 -6.22
C SER A 309 -15.18 14.18 -6.30
N SER A 310 -13.97 14.68 -6.05
CA SER A 310 -13.64 16.11 -6.15
C SER A 310 -13.79 16.67 -7.57
N HIS A 311 -13.67 15.82 -8.59
CA HIS A 311 -13.88 16.18 -9.99
C HIS A 311 -15.32 15.95 -10.48
N ARG A 312 -16.25 15.65 -9.55
CA ARG A 312 -17.67 15.33 -9.84
C ARG A 312 -17.83 14.11 -10.76
N ILE A 313 -16.89 13.17 -10.67
CA ILE A 313 -16.97 11.86 -11.31
C ILE A 313 -17.45 10.88 -10.25
N LYS A 314 -18.53 10.14 -10.49
CA LYS A 314 -19.07 9.18 -9.53
C LYS A 314 -18.14 7.95 -9.45
N PRO A 315 -17.44 7.70 -8.33
CA PRO A 315 -16.66 6.48 -8.16
C PRO A 315 -17.59 5.30 -7.92
N ILE A 316 -17.31 4.19 -8.59
CA ILE A 316 -17.90 2.88 -8.27
C ILE A 316 -16.77 1.91 -8.00
N VAL A 317 -16.65 1.52 -6.73
CA VAL A 317 -15.55 0.69 -6.26
C VAL A 317 -15.86 -0.76 -6.54
N GLN A 318 -14.93 -1.50 -7.13
CA GLN A 318 -15.04 -2.94 -7.33
C GLN A 318 -14.01 -3.60 -6.43
N LEU A 319 -14.48 -4.48 -5.55
CA LEU A 319 -13.60 -5.20 -4.63
C LEU A 319 -12.62 -6.07 -5.41
N THR A 320 -11.42 -6.23 -4.86
CA THR A 320 -10.38 -7.06 -5.51
C THR A 320 -10.86 -8.50 -5.57
N LEU A 321 -10.71 -9.13 -6.75
CA LEU A 321 -11.09 -10.51 -6.95
C LEU A 321 -10.15 -11.45 -6.21
N HIS A 322 -10.69 -12.57 -5.71
CA HIS A 322 -9.92 -13.70 -5.23
C HIS A 322 -9.05 -14.31 -6.34
N VAL A 323 -8.11 -15.16 -5.93
CA VAL A 323 -7.26 -15.96 -6.82
C VAL A 323 -7.49 -17.45 -6.56
N ARG A 324 -7.42 -18.29 -7.60
CA ARG A 324 -7.64 -19.73 -7.47
C ARG A 324 -6.49 -20.39 -6.70
N GLY A 325 -6.84 -21.21 -5.71
CA GLY A 325 -5.91 -22.14 -5.07
C GLY A 325 -4.93 -21.51 -4.07
N ASP A 326 -4.97 -20.19 -3.84
CA ASP A 326 -4.12 -19.50 -2.87
C ASP A 326 -4.94 -18.90 -1.72
N LYS A 327 -5.10 -19.70 -0.66
CA LYS A 327 -5.88 -19.33 0.53
C LYS A 327 -5.23 -18.19 1.33
N GLU A 328 -3.91 -18.08 1.35
CA GLU A 328 -3.25 -17.03 2.11
C GLU A 328 -3.34 -15.68 1.37
N MET A 329 -3.21 -15.69 0.04
CA MET A 329 -3.50 -14.51 -0.76
C MET A 329 -4.97 -14.08 -0.62
N ASN A 330 -5.92 -15.03 -0.67
CA ASN A 330 -7.35 -14.70 -0.50
C ASN A 330 -7.66 -14.10 0.87
N LYS A 331 -7.02 -14.56 1.96
CA LYS A 331 -7.14 -13.91 3.27
C LYS A 331 -6.62 -12.46 3.27
N ARG A 332 -5.55 -12.16 2.53
CA ARG A 332 -5.04 -10.79 2.38
C ARG A 332 -6.02 -9.93 1.58
N ILE A 333 -6.58 -10.49 0.51
CA ILE A 333 -7.62 -9.85 -0.32
C ILE A 333 -8.85 -9.54 0.53
N ASP A 334 -9.33 -10.50 1.34
CA ASP A 334 -10.49 -10.33 2.22
C ASP A 334 -10.30 -9.18 3.21
N LYS A 335 -9.14 -9.14 3.90
CA LYS A 335 -8.83 -8.06 4.84
C LYS A 335 -8.82 -6.69 4.16
N MET A 336 -8.21 -6.59 2.98
CA MET A 336 -8.17 -5.35 2.22
C MET A 336 -9.57 -4.93 1.76
N ASN A 337 -10.35 -5.87 1.22
CA ASN A 337 -11.72 -5.63 0.76
C ASN A 337 -12.65 -5.25 1.91
N GLU A 338 -12.47 -5.81 3.11
CA GLU A 338 -13.26 -5.47 4.30
C GLU A 338 -13.05 -4.01 4.71
N VAL A 339 -11.79 -3.56 4.78
CA VAL A 339 -11.45 -2.18 5.13
C VAL A 339 -11.97 -1.21 4.06
N LEU A 340 -11.80 -1.54 2.77
CA LEU A 340 -12.34 -0.72 1.67
C LEU A 340 -13.86 -0.66 1.68
N THR A 341 -14.53 -1.78 1.99
CA THR A 341 -16.00 -1.85 2.12
C THR A 341 -16.50 -0.97 3.25
N ARG A 342 -15.80 -0.98 4.40
CA ARG A 342 -16.14 -0.12 5.55
C ARG A 342 -16.09 1.35 5.15
N TYR A 343 -14.98 1.79 4.53
CA TYR A 343 -14.85 3.16 4.03
C TYR A 343 -15.96 3.53 3.05
N CYS A 344 -16.27 2.64 2.09
CA CYS A 344 -17.32 2.89 1.11
C CYS A 344 -18.69 3.09 1.79
N LYS A 345 -19.02 2.27 2.80
CA LYS A 345 -20.27 2.40 3.56
C LYS A 345 -20.32 3.70 4.36
N GLU A 346 -19.25 4.04 5.05
CA GLU A 346 -19.16 5.26 5.88
C GLU A 346 -19.29 6.54 5.05
N ASN A 347 -18.79 6.52 3.81
CA ASN A 347 -18.79 7.67 2.90
C ASN A 347 -19.89 7.62 1.84
N SER A 348 -20.85 6.68 1.96
CA SER A 348 -21.95 6.51 0.99
C SER A 348 -21.47 6.32 -0.47
N ILE A 349 -20.32 5.66 -0.65
CA ILE A 349 -19.76 5.30 -1.95
C ILE A 349 -20.27 3.91 -2.34
N PHE A 350 -20.72 3.77 -3.58
CA PHE A 350 -21.18 2.50 -4.09
C PHE A 350 -20.01 1.55 -4.32
N TYR A 351 -20.15 0.28 -3.88
CA TYR A 351 -19.18 -0.76 -4.15
C TYR A 351 -19.84 -2.04 -4.71
N ILE A 352 -19.07 -2.82 -5.47
CA ILE A 352 -19.48 -4.08 -6.10
C ILE A 352 -18.56 -5.18 -5.58
N ASP A 353 -19.16 -6.27 -5.10
CA ASP A 353 -18.47 -7.48 -4.72
C ASP A 353 -18.75 -8.60 -5.74
N LEU A 354 -17.85 -8.74 -6.71
CA LEU A 354 -17.95 -9.76 -7.76
C LEU A 354 -17.56 -11.16 -7.28
N ASN A 355 -16.88 -11.27 -6.13
CA ASN A 355 -16.47 -12.57 -5.58
C ASN A 355 -17.69 -13.43 -5.23
N GLN A 356 -18.82 -12.80 -4.89
CA GLN A 356 -20.07 -13.52 -4.61
C GLN A 356 -20.57 -14.36 -5.78
N GLN A 357 -20.29 -13.95 -7.01
CA GLN A 357 -20.68 -14.71 -8.21
C GLN A 357 -19.51 -15.52 -8.78
N LEU A 358 -18.30 -14.97 -8.71
CA LEU A 358 -17.12 -15.52 -9.41
C LEU A 358 -16.28 -16.50 -8.58
N SER A 359 -16.45 -16.52 -7.26
CA SER A 359 -15.61 -17.31 -6.35
C SER A 359 -16.37 -18.44 -5.64
N ASP A 360 -15.62 -19.42 -5.16
CA ASP A 360 -15.98 -20.51 -4.25
C ASP A 360 -15.00 -20.54 -3.05
N GLU A 361 -15.03 -21.59 -2.21
CA GLU A 361 -14.15 -21.70 -1.04
C GLU A 361 -12.64 -21.75 -1.35
N ASN A 362 -12.27 -21.95 -2.62
CA ASN A 362 -10.89 -22.00 -3.09
C ASN A 362 -10.50 -20.77 -3.94
N GLY A 363 -11.31 -19.69 -3.91
CA GLY A 363 -11.09 -18.47 -4.68
C GLY A 363 -11.92 -18.45 -5.96
N LEU A 364 -11.43 -17.84 -7.06
CA LEU A 364 -12.15 -17.89 -8.33
C LEU A 364 -12.54 -19.33 -8.70
N LYS A 365 -13.70 -19.55 -9.30
CA LYS A 365 -14.10 -20.86 -9.83
C LYS A 365 -13.24 -21.22 -11.04
N ASP A 366 -12.93 -22.50 -11.22
CA ASP A 366 -12.06 -22.97 -12.31
C ASP A 366 -12.61 -22.58 -13.69
N GLU A 367 -13.92 -22.63 -13.90
CA GLU A 367 -14.57 -22.21 -15.15
C GLU A 367 -14.51 -20.69 -15.42
N TYR A 368 -14.15 -19.90 -14.41
CA TYR A 368 -14.14 -18.44 -14.46
C TYR A 368 -12.74 -17.84 -14.53
N THR A 369 -11.69 -18.67 -14.53
CA THR A 369 -10.32 -18.20 -14.63
C THR A 369 -9.51 -18.98 -15.67
N THR A 370 -8.59 -18.28 -16.34
CA THR A 370 -7.67 -18.90 -17.32
C THR A 370 -6.38 -19.39 -16.70
N ASP A 371 -5.94 -18.77 -15.60
CA ASP A 371 -4.63 -19.01 -14.97
C ASP A 371 -4.66 -18.89 -13.43
N GLY A 372 -5.85 -18.79 -12.85
CA GLY A 372 -6.05 -18.55 -11.42
C GLY A 372 -6.18 -17.07 -11.02
N VAL A 373 -5.94 -16.13 -11.94
CA VAL A 373 -6.03 -14.67 -11.69
C VAL A 373 -6.89 -13.98 -12.75
N HIS A 374 -6.64 -14.24 -14.03
CA HIS A 374 -7.34 -13.61 -15.15
C HIS A 374 -8.64 -14.35 -15.48
N LEU A 375 -9.62 -13.61 -15.98
CA LEU A 375 -10.99 -14.07 -16.17
C LEU A 375 -11.22 -14.71 -17.55
N THR A 376 -12.10 -15.71 -17.60
CA THR A 376 -12.66 -16.25 -18.85
C THR A 376 -13.73 -15.32 -19.44
N ALA A 377 -14.16 -15.58 -20.68
CA ALA A 377 -15.21 -14.81 -21.32
C ALA A 377 -16.54 -14.89 -20.57
N GLU A 378 -16.84 -16.05 -19.99
CA GLU A 378 -18.01 -16.33 -19.18
C GLU A 378 -18.02 -15.46 -17.91
N ALA A 379 -16.87 -15.34 -17.23
CA ALA A 379 -16.72 -14.48 -16.06
C ALA A 379 -16.87 -12.99 -16.41
N TYR A 380 -16.30 -12.54 -17.53
CA TYR A 380 -16.54 -11.17 -18.01
C TYR A 380 -18.00 -10.91 -18.37
N ALA A 381 -18.73 -11.91 -18.86
CA ALA A 381 -20.16 -11.77 -19.12
C ALA A 381 -20.96 -11.59 -17.81
N ILE A 382 -20.63 -12.33 -16.75
CA ILE A 382 -21.23 -12.15 -15.41
C ILE A 382 -20.95 -10.75 -14.88
N TRP A 383 -19.70 -10.29 -14.96
CA TRP A 383 -19.33 -8.95 -14.55
C TRP A 383 -20.12 -7.89 -15.33
N ALA A 384 -20.20 -8.01 -16.66
CA ALA A 384 -20.97 -7.09 -17.50
C ALA A 384 -22.46 -7.08 -17.16
N LEU A 385 -23.06 -8.20 -16.74
CA LEU A 385 -24.45 -8.23 -16.27
C LEU A 385 -24.64 -7.38 -15.01
N VAL A 386 -23.73 -7.52 -14.03
CA VAL A 386 -23.75 -6.72 -12.79
C VAL A 386 -23.61 -5.23 -13.11
N LEU A 387 -22.68 -4.85 -13.99
CA LEU A 387 -22.50 -3.44 -14.37
C LEU A 387 -23.73 -2.90 -15.11
N ASN A 388 -24.30 -3.64 -16.05
CA ASN A 388 -25.47 -3.20 -16.82
C ASN A 388 -26.69 -2.97 -15.92
N ASP A 389 -26.92 -3.83 -14.94
CA ASP A 389 -28.00 -3.64 -13.97
C ASP A 389 -27.80 -2.35 -13.16
N LEU A 390 -26.57 -2.13 -12.69
CA LEU A 390 -26.22 -0.91 -11.98
C LEU A 390 -26.40 0.35 -12.84
N LEU A 391 -25.93 0.34 -14.08
CA LEU A 391 -25.99 1.49 -14.99
C LEU A 391 -27.44 1.88 -15.30
N LYS A 392 -28.37 0.91 -15.38
CA LYS A 392 -29.81 1.18 -15.57
C LYS A 392 -30.44 1.84 -14.36
N ASN A 393 -30.06 1.42 -13.16
CA ASN A 393 -30.71 1.83 -11.91
C ASN A 393 -30.14 3.14 -11.33
N ASN A 394 -28.92 3.55 -11.71
CA ASN A 394 -28.17 4.61 -11.01
C ASN A 394 -27.67 5.80 -11.87
N ILE A 395 -27.95 5.85 -13.18
CA ILE A 395 -27.50 6.94 -14.08
C ILE A 395 -28.62 7.93 -14.46
N ASN A 396 -29.87 7.67 -14.07
CA ASN A 396 -31.00 8.57 -14.36
C ASN A 396 -31.37 9.53 -13.21
N ASN A 397 -30.57 9.61 -12.14
CA ASN A 397 -30.78 10.54 -11.02
C ASN A 397 -29.63 11.53 -10.89
#